data_AF-A0A2N4XLN3-F1
#
_entry.id   AF-A0A2N4XLN3-F1
#
_cell.length_a   1.000
_cell.length_b   1.000
_cell.length_c   1.000
_cell.angle_alpha   90.00
_cell.angle_beta   90.00
_cell.angle_gamma   90.00
#
_symmetry.space_group_name_H-M   'P 1'
#
loop_
_entity.id
_entity.type
_entity.pdbx_description
1 polymer ?
#
loop_
_entity_poly.entity_id
_entity_poly.type
_entity_poly.pdbx_seq_one_letter_code
_entity_poly.pdbx_strand_id
1 'polypeptide(L)'
;MSRTCRIRLASVPTPAELQSGLKVLGYKLNLEGLDLASASGFQGCVLDGEDAGFSVTQEGDGLSLRWTGDPREHCAALMVASALQKLSEAEICLGSGAPLSAATLHSRVLELLDEM
;
A
#
# COMPACT_ATOMS: atom_id res chain seq x y z
N MET A 1 -6.51 -13.86 10.93
CA MET A 1 -5.26 -13.22 11.45
C MET A 1 -5.01 -11.98 10.64
N SER A 2 -4.70 -10.84 11.27
CA SER A 2 -4.36 -9.62 10.52
C SER A 2 -2.90 -9.69 10.04
N ARG A 3 -2.66 -9.17 8.84
CA ARG A 3 -1.32 -9.08 8.22
C ARG A 3 -0.87 -7.62 8.19
N THR A 4 0.44 -7.39 8.21
CA THR A 4 1.01 -6.04 8.29
C THR A 4 2.18 -5.85 7.34
N CYS A 5 2.17 -4.72 6.64
CA CYS A 5 3.28 -4.16 5.89
C CYS A 5 3.78 -2.92 6.63
N ARG A 6 5.06 -2.90 7.01
CA ARG A 6 5.71 -1.73 7.61
C ARG A 6 6.46 -0.97 6.53
N ILE A 7 6.35 0.34 6.57
CA ILE A 7 6.86 1.25 5.55
C ILE A 7 7.65 2.33 6.27
N ARG A 8 8.94 2.46 5.99
CA ARG A 8 9.73 3.65 6.36
C ARG A 8 9.70 4.61 5.19
N LEU A 9 9.29 5.85 5.43
CA LEU A 9 9.17 6.88 4.39
C LEU A 9 10.34 7.85 4.47
N ALA A 10 11.02 8.11 3.34
CA ALA A 10 11.97 9.22 3.27
C ALA A 10 11.25 10.58 3.15
N SER A 11 10.08 10.58 2.50
CA SER A 11 9.16 11.70 2.38
C SER A 11 7.72 11.21 2.32
N VAL A 12 6.78 12.06 2.77
CA VAL A 12 5.35 11.76 2.72
C VAL A 12 4.77 12.37 1.44
N PRO A 13 4.36 11.56 0.43
CA PRO A 13 3.73 12.09 -0.76
C PRO A 13 2.33 12.61 -0.45
N THR A 14 1.91 13.61 -1.21
CA THR A 14 0.52 14.10 -1.20
C THR A 14 -0.45 13.04 -1.73
N PRO A 15 -1.76 13.15 -1.42
CA PRO A 15 -2.77 12.25 -1.98
C PRO A 15 -2.73 12.17 -3.51
N ALA A 16 -2.49 13.30 -4.18
CA ALA A 16 -2.43 13.39 -5.63
C ALA A 16 -1.19 12.67 -6.20
N GLU A 17 -0.03 12.83 -5.57
CA GLU A 17 1.19 12.12 -5.95
C GLU A 17 1.04 10.62 -5.77
N LEU A 18 0.46 10.18 -4.64
CA LEU A 18 0.22 8.77 -4.37
C LEU A 18 -0.72 8.15 -5.43
N GLN A 19 -1.84 8.81 -5.72
CA GLN A 19 -2.77 8.35 -6.76
C GLN A 19 -2.13 8.34 -8.16
N SER A 20 -1.23 9.28 -8.45
CA SER A 20 -0.44 9.31 -9.68
C SER A 20 0.55 8.14 -9.75
N GLY A 21 1.24 7.83 -8.65
CA GLY A 21 2.16 6.70 -8.54
C GLY A 21 1.49 5.36 -8.82
N LEU A 22 0.27 5.15 -8.29
CA LEU A 22 -0.56 3.98 -8.60
C LEU A 22 -0.84 3.86 -10.11
N LYS A 23 -1.23 4.98 -10.75
CA LYS A 23 -1.52 5.01 -12.20
C LYS A 23 -0.28 4.74 -13.05
N VAL A 24 0.88 5.29 -12.68
CA VAL A 24 2.15 5.06 -13.37
C VAL A 24 2.55 3.59 -13.33
N LEU A 25 2.25 2.90 -12.22
CA LEU A 25 2.47 1.46 -12.07
C LEU A 25 1.39 0.60 -12.75
N GLY A 26 0.37 1.21 -13.35
CA GLY A 26 -0.72 0.51 -14.03
C GLY A 26 -1.76 -0.09 -13.08
N TYR A 27 -1.74 0.24 -11.79
CA TYR A 27 -2.67 -0.30 -10.81
C TYR A 27 -4.03 0.39 -10.90
N LYS A 28 -5.10 -0.42 -10.95
CA LYS A 28 -6.49 0.04 -10.97
C LYS A 28 -7.06 0.25 -9.56
N LEU A 29 -6.25 0.85 -8.69
CA LEU A 29 -6.65 1.19 -7.33
C LEU A 29 -7.03 2.67 -7.24
N ASN A 30 -8.24 2.95 -6.78
CA ASN A 30 -8.71 4.29 -6.51
C ASN A 30 -8.76 4.54 -4.99
N LEU A 31 -8.00 5.51 -4.51
CA LEU A 31 -7.98 5.88 -3.10
C LEU A 31 -9.12 6.86 -2.80
N GLU A 32 -9.85 6.65 -1.72
CA GLU A 32 -10.96 7.53 -1.32
C GLU A 32 -10.47 8.69 -0.43
N GLY A 33 -9.47 9.43 -0.92
CA GLY A 33 -8.94 10.61 -0.22
C GLY A 33 -7.87 10.31 0.84
N LEU A 34 -7.16 9.19 0.72
CA LEU A 34 -6.06 8.82 1.61
C LEU A 34 -4.97 9.92 1.67
N ASP A 35 -4.85 10.56 2.82
CA ASP A 35 -3.78 11.48 3.16
C ASP A 35 -2.83 10.85 4.18
N LEU A 36 -1.65 10.41 3.72
CA LEU A 36 -0.68 9.71 4.56
C LEU A 36 -0.13 10.56 5.71
N ALA A 37 -0.19 11.89 5.63
CA ALA A 37 0.28 12.77 6.70
C ALA A 37 -0.65 12.75 7.92
N SER A 38 -1.93 12.45 7.71
CA SER A 38 -2.97 12.47 8.75
C SER A 38 -3.70 11.13 8.92
N ALA A 39 -3.42 10.14 8.05
CA ALA A 39 -4.09 8.86 8.03
C ALA A 39 -3.92 8.08 9.34
N SER A 40 -5.04 7.58 9.83
CA SER A 40 -5.12 6.68 10.99
C SER A 40 -6.42 5.87 10.91
N GLY A 41 -6.34 4.58 11.24
CA GLY A 41 -7.46 3.67 11.16
C GLY A 41 -7.78 3.24 9.72
N PHE A 42 -9.03 2.80 9.49
CA PHE A 42 -9.48 2.27 8.20
C PHE A 42 -9.49 3.36 7.11
N GLN A 43 -8.94 3.02 5.95
CA GLN A 43 -8.87 3.86 4.76
C GLN A 43 -9.60 3.14 3.62
N GLY A 44 -10.67 3.78 3.13
CA GLY A 44 -11.44 3.27 2.00
C GLY A 44 -10.65 3.35 0.70
N CYS A 45 -10.75 2.31 -0.11
CA CYS A 45 -10.27 2.31 -1.49
C CYS A 45 -11.00 1.27 -2.32
N VAL A 46 -11.02 1.50 -3.62
CA VAL A 46 -11.73 0.68 -4.59
C VAL A 46 -10.73 0.03 -5.54
N LEU A 47 -10.73 -1.30 -5.59
CA LEU A 47 -9.95 -2.10 -6.53
C LEU A 47 -10.91 -2.76 -7.52
N ASP A 48 -10.77 -2.46 -8.81
CA ASP A 48 -11.63 -3.00 -9.89
C ASP A 48 -13.15 -2.86 -9.62
N GLY A 49 -13.54 -1.80 -8.91
CA GLY A 49 -14.95 -1.51 -8.61
C GLY A 49 -15.47 -2.12 -7.30
N GLU A 50 -14.64 -2.87 -6.57
CA GLU A 50 -14.98 -3.46 -5.28
C GLU A 50 -14.23 -2.80 -4.12
N ASP A 51 -14.81 -2.87 -2.92
CA ASP A 51 -14.15 -2.42 -1.69
C ASP A 51 -12.90 -3.24 -1.41
N ALA A 52 -11.81 -2.53 -1.10
CA ALA A 52 -10.49 -3.09 -0.84
C ALA A 52 -9.77 -2.35 0.29
N GLY A 53 -10.52 -1.68 1.16
CA GLY A 53 -9.97 -0.82 2.21
C GLY A 53 -9.02 -1.53 3.17
N PHE A 54 -8.05 -0.78 3.69
CA PHE A 54 -7.07 -1.29 4.65
C PHE A 54 -6.84 -0.27 5.76
N SER A 55 -6.28 -0.70 6.88
CA SER A 55 -5.98 0.19 8.00
C SER A 55 -4.56 0.76 7.91
N VAL A 56 -4.43 2.03 8.25
CA VAL A 56 -3.15 2.73 8.35
C VAL A 56 -2.89 3.10 9.82
N THR A 57 -1.65 2.98 10.25
CA THR A 57 -1.20 3.46 11.57
C THR A 57 0.14 4.15 11.40
N GLN A 58 0.30 5.32 12.01
CA GLN A 58 1.58 6.04 12.02
C GLN A 58 2.57 5.33 12.97
N GLU A 59 3.82 5.17 12.54
CA GLU A 59 4.84 4.40 13.24
C GLU A 59 6.17 5.16 13.19
N GLY A 60 6.47 6.01 14.18
CA GLY A 60 7.76 6.70 14.25
C GLY A 60 8.12 7.49 12.98
N ASP A 61 9.06 6.96 12.19
CA ASP A 61 9.55 7.50 10.90
C ASP A 61 8.80 6.96 9.66
N GLY A 62 7.63 6.36 9.86
CA GLY A 62 6.88 5.73 8.79
C GLY A 62 5.46 5.35 9.18
N LEU A 63 4.95 4.29 8.57
CA LEU A 63 3.60 3.81 8.78
C LEU A 63 3.47 2.30 8.62
N SER A 64 2.41 1.74 9.19
CA SER A 64 2.02 0.35 9.02
C SER A 64 0.68 0.24 8.32
N LEU A 65 0.65 -0.52 7.22
CA LEU A 65 -0.56 -0.92 6.51
C LEU A 65 -0.99 -2.27 7.04
N ARG A 66 -2.27 -2.42 7.38
CA ARG A 66 -2.84 -3.66 7.90
C ARG A 66 -4.12 -4.01 7.16
N TRP A 67 -4.22 -5.27 6.80
CA TRP A 67 -5.39 -5.84 6.15
C TRP A 67 -5.79 -7.15 6.83
N THR A 68 -6.96 -7.63 6.48
CA THR A 68 -7.54 -8.87 6.98
C THR A 68 -7.22 -10.04 6.03
N GLY A 69 -8.09 -11.05 5.99
CA GLY A 69 -7.91 -12.21 5.12
C GLY A 69 -8.33 -11.96 3.67
N ASP A 70 -8.95 -10.81 3.36
CA ASP A 70 -9.44 -10.50 2.02
C ASP A 70 -8.27 -10.25 1.05
N PRO A 71 -8.21 -10.98 -0.08
CA PRO A 71 -7.19 -10.77 -1.11
C PRO A 71 -7.17 -9.36 -1.71
N ARG A 72 -8.33 -8.68 -1.81
CA ARG A 72 -8.43 -7.32 -2.35
C ARG A 72 -7.76 -6.31 -1.43
N GLU A 73 -8.03 -6.40 -0.12
CA GLU A 73 -7.38 -5.54 0.89
C GLU A 73 -5.86 -5.76 0.90
N HIS A 74 -5.44 -7.03 0.76
CA HIS A 74 -4.03 -7.38 0.64
C HIS A 74 -3.38 -6.74 -0.60
N CYS A 75 -4.02 -6.91 -1.75
CA CYS A 75 -3.54 -6.38 -3.02
C CYS A 75 -3.46 -4.85 -2.97
N ALA A 76 -4.51 -4.18 -2.48
CA ALA A 76 -4.56 -2.73 -2.30
C ALA A 76 -3.43 -2.21 -1.40
N ALA A 77 -3.20 -2.86 -0.25
CA ALA A 77 -2.10 -2.48 0.65
C ALA A 77 -0.72 -2.60 -0.02
N LEU A 78 -0.48 -3.67 -0.79
CA LEU A 78 0.79 -3.84 -1.51
C LEU A 78 0.94 -2.88 -2.70
N MET A 79 -0.15 -2.55 -3.40
CA MET A 79 -0.16 -1.53 -4.45
C MET A 79 0.26 -0.17 -3.90
N VAL A 80 -0.29 0.23 -2.74
CA VAL A 80 0.08 1.47 -2.07
C VAL A 80 1.53 1.44 -1.60
N ALA A 81 1.99 0.34 -1.01
CA ALA A 81 3.40 0.17 -0.64
C ALA A 81 4.34 0.29 -1.85
N SER A 82 3.95 -0.29 -2.99
CA SER A 82 4.71 -0.23 -4.24
C SER A 82 4.77 1.18 -4.82
N ALA A 83 3.65 1.92 -4.79
CA ALA A 83 3.63 3.33 -5.17
C ALA A 83 4.51 4.18 -4.24
N LEU A 84 4.49 3.93 -2.93
CA LEU A 84 5.33 4.65 -1.97
C LEU A 84 6.82 4.39 -2.21
N GLN A 85 7.21 3.14 -2.44
CA GLN A 85 8.59 2.82 -2.78
C GLN A 85 9.06 3.53 -4.06
N LYS A 86 8.16 3.69 -5.04
CA LYS A 86 8.45 4.40 -6.29
C LYS A 86 8.59 5.93 -6.10
N LEU A 87 7.80 6.52 -5.22
CA LEU A 87 7.69 7.97 -5.04
C LEU A 87 8.67 8.54 -4.01
N SER A 88 8.92 7.81 -2.93
CA SER A 88 9.68 8.29 -1.78
C SER A 88 10.84 7.38 -1.36
N GLU A 89 11.26 6.48 -2.25
CA GLU A 89 12.32 5.48 -1.98
C GLU A 89 12.07 4.69 -0.68
N ALA A 90 10.79 4.50 -0.35
CA ALA A 90 10.37 3.89 0.90
C ALA A 90 10.90 2.47 1.08
N GLU A 91 11.34 2.14 2.29
CA GLU A 91 11.72 0.77 2.65
C GLU A 91 10.47 0.01 3.10
N ILE A 92 10.18 -1.12 2.44
CA ILE A 92 8.96 -1.90 2.64
C ILE A 92 9.29 -3.24 3.27
N CYS A 93 8.78 -3.53 4.46
CA CYS A 93 8.96 -4.81 5.16
C CYS A 93 7.61 -5.50 5.38
N LEU A 94 7.48 -6.76 4.96
CA LEU A 94 6.33 -7.59 5.33
C LEU A 94 6.60 -8.35 6.62
N GLY A 95 5.76 -8.13 7.64
CA GLY A 95 5.96 -8.71 8.96
C GLY A 95 7.29 -8.30 9.60
N SER A 96 8.03 -9.27 10.12
CA SER A 96 9.39 -9.10 10.69
C SER A 96 10.50 -9.44 9.68
N GLY A 97 10.19 -9.48 8.38
CA GLY A 97 11.14 -9.81 7.32
C GLY A 97 12.09 -8.66 6.97
N ALA A 98 13.05 -8.96 6.09
CA ALA A 98 13.92 -7.96 5.49
C ALA A 98 13.15 -7.05 4.50
N PRO A 99 13.68 -5.85 4.20
CA PRO A 99 13.11 -4.98 3.19
C PRO A 99 12.99 -5.66 1.82
N LEU A 100 11.86 -5.45 1.16
CA LEU A 100 11.58 -5.95 -0.18
C LEU A 100 12.09 -4.97 -1.24
N SER A 101 12.64 -5.51 -2.33
CA SER A 101 12.92 -4.72 -3.52
C SER A 101 11.63 -4.35 -4.26
N ALA A 102 11.69 -3.29 -5.07
CA ALA A 102 10.58 -2.88 -5.93
C ALA A 102 10.12 -3.97 -6.90
N ALA A 103 11.07 -4.74 -7.45
CA ALA A 103 10.74 -5.86 -8.33
C ALA A 103 9.96 -6.94 -7.57
N THR A 104 10.43 -7.35 -6.40
CA THR A 104 9.76 -8.37 -5.57
C THR A 104 8.37 -7.92 -5.14
N LEU A 105 8.23 -6.65 -4.74
CA LEU A 105 6.94 -6.12 -4.31
C LEU A 105 5.95 -6.04 -5.48
N HIS A 106 6.40 -5.58 -6.65
CA HIS A 106 5.58 -5.54 -7.86
C HIS A 106 5.15 -6.95 -8.30
N SER A 107 6.05 -7.92 -8.33
CA SER A 107 5.70 -9.32 -8.67
C SER A 107 4.62 -9.89 -7.75
N ARG A 108 4.69 -9.61 -6.44
CA ARG A 108 3.66 -10.06 -5.49
C ARG A 108 2.30 -9.43 -5.74
N VAL A 109 2.26 -8.16 -6.15
CA VAL A 109 1.00 -7.51 -6.53
C VAL A 109 0.39 -8.22 -7.74
N LEU A 110 1.21 -8.54 -8.76
CA LEU A 110 0.73 -9.25 -9.95
C LEU A 110 0.23 -10.66 -9.61
N GLU A 111 0.95 -11.41 -8.78
CA GLU A 111 0.52 -12.73 -8.31
C GLU A 111 -0.85 -12.66 -7.61
N LEU A 112 -1.07 -11.66 -6.75
CA LEU A 112 -2.36 -11.48 -6.08
C LEU A 112 -3.49 -11.12 -7.06
N LEU A 113 -3.20 -10.33 -8.09
CA LEU A 113 -4.18 -9.99 -9.12
C LEU A 113 -4.57 -11.22 -9.96
N ASP A 114 -3.63 -12.13 -10.23
CA ASP A 114 -3.90 -13.36 -10.98
C ASP A 114 -4.71 -14.39 -10.16
N GLU A 115 -4.66 -14.31 -8.82
CA GLU A 115 -5.39 -15.20 -7.91
C GLU A 115 -6.83 -14.73 -7.61
N MET A 116 -7.23 -13.54 -8.07
CA MET A 116 -8.53 -12.92 -7.82
C MET A 116 -9.48 -13.04 -9.02
#